data_AF-A0A6J7MPT8-F1
#
_entry.id   AF-A0A6J7MPT8-F1
#
_cell.length_a   1.000
_cell.length_b   1.000
_cell.length_c   1.000
_cell.angle_alpha   90.00
_cell.angle_beta   90.00
_cell.angle_gamma   90.00
#
_symmetry.space_group_name_H-M   'P 1'
#
loop_
_entity.id
_entity.type
_entity.pdbx_description
1 polymer ?
#
loop_
_entity_poly.entity_id
_entity_poly.type
_entity_poly.pdbx_seq_one_letter_code
_entity_poly.pdbx_strand_id
1 'polypeptide(L)'
;MLTSAVPISVHASDLPGNVSSGEIVNLYQVGDSTITQNLGPPTLILSHVFLLSIDKKGENLGGDISLTISVDHKEILTLLEATSQGRIVVVRVNG
;
A
#
# COMPACT_ATOMS: atom_id res chain seq x y z
N MET A 1 -5.13 -21.14 -2.98
CA MET A 1 -4.20 -20.39 -2.10
C MET A 1 -5.01 -19.78 -0.97
N LEU A 2 -4.45 -19.68 0.23
CA LEU A 2 -5.12 -19.08 1.38
C LEU A 2 -4.72 -17.60 1.45
N THR A 3 -5.70 -16.70 1.35
CA THR A 3 -5.48 -15.26 1.45
C THR A 3 -6.05 -14.71 2.76
N SER A 4 -5.41 -13.69 3.29
CA SER A 4 -5.91 -12.92 4.44
C SER A 4 -6.25 -11.49 4.04
N ALA A 5 -7.26 -10.92 4.69
CA ALA A 5 -7.52 -9.49 4.62
C ALA A 5 -6.54 -8.77 5.55
N VAL A 6 -5.63 -7.97 4.97
CA VAL A 6 -4.60 -7.25 5.73
C VAL A 6 -4.89 -5.75 5.66
N PRO A 7 -5.10 -5.08 6.80
CA PRO A 7 -5.22 -3.63 6.83
C PRO A 7 -3.83 -2.99 6.74
N ILE A 8 -3.69 -1.94 5.92
CA ILE A 8 -2.51 -1.10 5.84
C ILE A 8 -2.91 0.38 5.88
N SER A 9 -1.99 1.22 6.36
CA SER A 9 -2.11 2.69 6.29
C SER A 9 -1.26 3.20 5.13
N VAL A 10 -1.80 4.11 4.33
CA VAL A 10 -1.05 4.84 3.29
C VAL A 10 -1.36 6.32 3.37
N HIS A 11 -0.42 7.20 3.00
CA HIS A 11 -0.76 8.61 2.86
C HIS A 11 -1.72 8.84 1.70
N ALA A 12 -2.58 9.84 1.81
CA ALA A 12 -3.50 10.19 0.72
C ALA A 12 -2.79 10.51 -0.61
N SER A 13 -1.58 11.10 -0.57
CA SER A 13 -0.77 11.38 -1.75
C SER A 13 -0.16 10.13 -2.41
N ASP A 14 -0.10 9.01 -1.69
CA ASP A 14 0.45 7.75 -2.15
C ASP A 14 -0.63 6.80 -2.71
N LEU A 15 -1.90 7.25 -2.73
CA LEU A 15 -3.03 6.55 -3.33
C LEU A 15 -3.49 7.27 -4.62
N PRO A 16 -3.65 6.57 -5.77
CA PRO A 16 -4.19 7.17 -6.98
C PRO A 16 -5.61 7.69 -6.76
N GLY A 17 -5.89 8.95 -7.11
CA GLY A 17 -7.16 9.61 -6.77
C GLY A 17 -8.42 8.96 -7.35
N ASN A 18 -8.30 8.14 -8.39
CA ASN A 18 -9.42 7.44 -9.06
C ASN A 18 -9.47 5.93 -8.77
N VAL A 19 -8.66 5.41 -7.82
CA VAL A 19 -8.72 4.00 -7.44
C VAL A 19 -9.98 3.71 -6.62
N SER A 20 -10.58 2.56 -6.87
CA SER A 20 -11.78 2.08 -6.18
C SER A 20 -11.58 0.70 -5.57
N SER A 21 -12.36 0.35 -4.54
CA SER A 21 -12.44 -1.03 -4.06
C SER A 21 -12.86 -1.96 -5.19
N GLY A 22 -12.28 -3.16 -5.25
CA GLY A 22 -12.49 -4.13 -6.32
C GLY A 22 -11.44 -4.05 -7.43
N GLU A 23 -10.54 -3.08 -7.39
CA GLU A 23 -9.45 -2.96 -8.35
C GLU A 23 -8.21 -3.78 -7.95
N ILE A 24 -7.38 -4.06 -8.96
CA ILE A 24 -6.08 -4.70 -8.81
C ILE A 24 -5.00 -3.61 -8.81
N VAL A 25 -4.13 -3.65 -7.80
CA VAL A 25 -3.05 -2.68 -7.62
C VAL A 25 -1.72 -3.39 -7.36
N ASN A 26 -0.63 -2.67 -7.60
CA ASN A 26 0.71 -3.04 -7.16
C ASN A 26 1.10 -2.17 -5.96
N LEU A 27 1.87 -2.74 -5.04
CA LEU A 27 2.38 -2.05 -3.87
C LEU A 27 3.89 -1.91 -3.97
N TYR A 28 4.36 -0.68 -3.86
CA TYR A 28 5.78 -0.35 -3.81
C TYR A 28 6.12 0.25 -2.45
N GLN A 29 7.27 -0.09 -1.92
CA GLN A 29 7.85 0.62 -0.78
C GLN A 29 8.78 1.70 -1.30
N VAL A 30 8.66 2.90 -0.74
CA VAL A 30 9.60 3.99 -0.93
C VAL A 30 10.14 4.40 0.42
N GLY A 31 11.45 4.62 0.52
CA GLY A 31 12.06 5.09 1.77
C GLY A 31 11.42 6.39 2.26
N ASP A 32 11.32 6.55 3.58
CA ASP A 32 10.81 7.78 4.19
C ASP A 32 11.93 8.81 4.42
N SER A 33 11.74 10.01 3.86
CA SER A 33 12.65 11.16 3.94
C SER A 33 12.95 11.68 5.35
N THR A 34 12.19 11.24 6.35
CA THR A 34 12.45 11.56 7.76
C THR A 34 13.75 10.93 8.27
N ILE A 35 14.23 9.85 7.64
CA ILE A 35 15.49 9.19 7.96
C ILE A 35 16.56 9.70 6.99
N THR A 36 17.51 10.50 7.49
CA THR A 36 18.58 11.18 6.74
C THR A 36 19.66 10.27 6.14
N GLN A 37 19.39 8.98 6.00
CA GLN A 37 20.30 8.02 5.37
C GLN A 37 19.66 7.38 4.15
N ASN A 38 20.14 7.83 2.99
CA ASN A 38 20.14 7.13 1.71
C ASN A 38 18.91 6.25 1.44
N LEU A 39 17.80 6.88 1.07
CA LEU A 39 16.60 6.17 0.64
C LEU A 39 16.98 5.37 -0.63
N GLY A 40 17.06 4.05 -0.48
CA GLY A 40 17.27 3.15 -1.62
C GLY A 40 16.19 3.35 -2.70
N PRO A 41 16.39 2.80 -3.90
CA PRO A 41 15.38 2.89 -4.95
C PRO A 41 14.05 2.27 -4.47
N PRO A 42 12.90 2.75 -4.97
CA PRO A 42 11.62 2.10 -4.73
C PRO A 42 11.66 0.61 -5.04
N THR A 43 11.04 -0.21 -4.20
CA THR A 43 11.02 -1.68 -4.35
C THR A 43 9.59 -2.17 -4.49
N LEU A 44 9.34 -3.05 -5.46
CA LEU A 44 8.05 -3.74 -5.60
C LEU A 44 7.91 -4.74 -4.46
N ILE A 45 6.85 -4.60 -3.66
CA ILE A 45 6.56 -5.49 -2.53
C ILE A 45 5.59 -6.57 -2.95
N LEU A 46 4.43 -6.16 -3.49
CA LEU A 46 3.40 -7.08 -3.97
C LEU A 46 2.88 -6.62 -5.33
N SER A 47 2.62 -7.58 -6.22
CA SER A 47 2.01 -7.33 -7.52
C SER A 47 0.62 -7.95 -7.59
N HIS A 48 -0.29 -7.31 -8.32
CA HIS A 48 -1.64 -7.80 -8.60
C HIS A 48 -2.49 -8.10 -7.34
N VAL A 49 -2.37 -7.23 -6.34
CA VAL A 49 -3.11 -7.34 -5.08
C VAL A 49 -4.52 -6.80 -5.25
N PHE A 50 -5.51 -7.53 -4.74
CA PHE A 50 -6.91 -7.10 -4.78
C PHE A 50 -7.22 -6.14 -3.63
N LEU A 51 -7.73 -4.96 -3.96
CA LEU A 51 -8.14 -3.94 -2.99
C LEU A 51 -9.56 -4.21 -2.49
N LEU A 52 -9.70 -4.71 -1.26
CA LEU A 52 -10.99 -5.09 -0.67
C LEU A 52 -11.81 -3.87 -0.25
N SER A 53 -11.18 -2.89 0.39
CA SER A 53 -11.86 -1.67 0.83
C SER A 53 -10.90 -0.49 1.00
N ILE A 54 -11.46 0.71 0.93
CA ILE A 54 -10.78 1.99 1.17
C ILE A 54 -11.59 2.76 2.21
N ASP A 55 -11.02 3.08 3.36
CA ASP A 55 -11.61 4.01 4.33
C ASP A 55 -10.95 5.38 4.19
N LYS A 56 -11.63 6.26 3.45
CA LYS A 56 -11.22 7.63 3.12
C LYS A 56 -11.61 8.65 4.20
N LYS A 57 -12.07 8.25 5.38
CA LYS A 57 -12.45 9.23 6.44
C LYS A 57 -11.30 10.18 6.82
N GLY A 58 -10.04 9.82 6.57
CA GLY A 58 -8.85 10.67 6.76
C GLY A 58 -8.43 11.54 5.56
N GLU A 59 -9.00 11.36 4.36
CA GLU A 59 -8.54 12.04 3.12
C GLU A 59 -8.66 13.57 3.19
N ASN A 60 -9.73 14.08 3.77
CA ASN A 60 -10.06 15.52 3.75
C ASN A 60 -9.10 16.40 4.58
N LEU A 61 -8.17 15.80 5.32
CA LEU A 61 -7.18 16.50 6.14
C LEU A 61 -5.75 16.23 5.67
N GLY A 62 -5.55 15.57 4.52
CA GLY A 62 -4.23 15.14 4.05
C GLY A 62 -3.61 14.04 4.92
N GLY A 63 -4.43 13.33 5.69
CA GLY A 63 -4.01 12.27 6.58
C GLY A 63 -3.88 10.91 5.89
N ASP A 64 -3.71 9.90 6.72
CA ASP A 64 -3.64 8.52 6.28
C ASP A 64 -5.00 7.97 5.86
N ILE A 65 -4.97 7.12 4.83
CA ILE A 65 -6.08 6.31 4.32
C ILE A 65 -5.84 4.87 4.75
N SER A 66 -6.86 4.24 5.34
CA SER A 66 -6.80 2.82 5.62
C SER A 66 -7.26 2.02 4.42
N LEU A 67 -6.44 1.09 3.97
CA LEU A 67 -6.76 0.13 2.92
C LEU A 67 -6.89 -1.26 3.54
N THR A 68 -7.81 -2.08 3.04
CA THR A 68 -7.79 -3.52 3.29
C THR A 68 -7.52 -4.23 1.98
N ILE A 69 -6.51 -5.10 1.98
CA ILE A 69 -6.06 -5.80 0.78
C ILE A 69 -6.07 -7.32 0.98
N SER A 70 -6.31 -8.06 -0.09
CA SER A 70 -6.23 -9.53 -0.09
C SER A 70 -4.80 -9.98 -0.39
N VAL A 71 -4.16 -10.66 0.55
CA VAL A 71 -2.73 -11.00 0.49
C VAL A 71 -2.55 -12.50 0.67
N ASP A 72 -1.69 -13.14 -0.12
CA ASP A 72 -1.31 -14.54 0.12
C ASP A 72 -0.66 -14.66 1.49
N HIS A 73 -1.03 -15.68 2.26
CA HIS A 73 -0.51 -15.91 3.61
C HIS A 73 1.04 -15.87 3.69
N LYS A 74 1.73 -16.30 2.63
CA LYS A 74 3.21 -16.28 2.55
C LYS A 74 3.81 -14.89 2.42
N GLU A 75 3.04 -13.93 1.91
CA GLU A 75 3.47 -12.58 1.61
C GLU A 75 3.15 -11.58 2.72
N ILE A 76 2.36 -11.98 3.72
CA ILE A 76 1.93 -11.12 4.82
C ILE A 76 3.15 -10.53 5.56
N LEU A 77 4.15 -11.35 5.89
CA LEU A 77 5.33 -10.85 6.61
C LEU A 77 6.11 -9.83 5.78
N THR A 78 6.27 -10.06 4.48
CA THR A 78 6.93 -9.12 3.56
C THR A 78 6.18 -7.79 3.47
N LEU A 79 4.85 -7.83 3.41
CA LEU A 79 4.02 -6.62 3.44
C LEU A 79 4.17 -5.86 4.76
N LEU A 80 4.08 -6.56 5.90
CA LEU A 80 4.19 -5.93 7.21
C LEU A 80 5.58 -5.32 7.44
N GLU A 81 6.64 -6.00 7.01
CA GLU A 81 8.00 -5.48 7.04
C GLU A 81 8.09 -4.19 6.22
N ALA A 82 7.54 -4.18 5.00
CA ALA A 82 7.54 -3.01 4.14
C ALA A 82 6.83 -1.80 4.79
N THR A 83 5.68 -2.03 5.43
CA THR A 83 4.93 -0.97 6.13
C THR A 83 5.65 -0.40 7.35
N SER A 84 6.62 -1.14 7.90
CA SER A 84 7.40 -0.72 9.08
C SER A 84 8.68 0.05 8.75
N GLN A 85 9.15 -0.03 7.50
CA GLN A 85 10.47 0.48 7.08
C GLN A 85 10.39 1.65 6.08
N GLY A 86 9.19 2.02 5.62
CA GLY A 86 9.02 3.12 4.68
C GLY A 86 7.54 3.37 4.36
N ARG A 87 7.29 4.31 3.44
CA ARG A 87 5.95 4.58 2.96
C ARG A 87 5.56 3.59 1.86
N ILE A 88 4.28 3.23 1.82
CA ILE A 88 3.73 2.38 0.76
C ILE A 88 3.07 3.27 -0.29
N VAL A 89 3.50 3.11 -1.54
CA VAL A 89 2.90 3.75 -2.71
C VAL A 89 2.06 2.73 -3.47
N VAL A 90 0.79 3.06 -3.67
CA VAL A 90 -0.16 2.24 -4.41
C VAL A 90 -0.13 2.64 -5.88
N VAL A 91 0.09 1.66 -6.76
CA VAL A 91 0.14 1.89 -8.21
C VAL A 91 -0.99 1.10 -8.87
N ARG A 92 -1.90 1.81 -9.54
CA ARG A 92 -2.99 1.20 -10.31
C ARG A 92 -2.42 0.48 -11.53
N VAL A 93 -2.88 -0.74 -11.78
CA VAL A 93 -2.59 -1.43 -13.04
C VAL A 93 -3.57 -0.91 -14.10
N ASN A 94 -3.06 -0.16 -15.08
CA ASN A 94 -3.84 0.22 -16.26
C ASN A 94 -3.61 -0.81 -17.36
N GLY A 95 -4.68 -1.42 -17.85
CA GLY A 95 -4.70 -2.24 -19.06
C GLY A 95 -5.23 -1.46 -20.25
#